data_AF-A0A0G0I0Y5-F1
#
_entry.id   AF-A0A0G0I0Y5-F1
#
_cell.length_a   1.000
_cell.length_b   1.000
_cell.length_c   1.000
_cell.angle_alpha   90.00
_cell.angle_beta   90.00
_cell.angle_gamma   90.00
#
_symmetry.space_group_name_H-M   'P 1'
#
loop_
_entity.id
_entity.type
_entity.pdbx_description
1 polymer ?
#
loop_
_entity_poly.entity_id
_entity_poly.type
_entity_poly.pdbx_seq_one_letter_code
_entity_poly.pdbx_strand_id
1 'polypeptide(L)'
;NLKVGGKIDRVDHNGNGIHIIDYKTGANPITQKEADSDLQLSIYALAATHIPEYPFNRKPEDIKLSLYYFDTPQIVTTLRTKEQLENAKKQILDYKKQIEESDFKCSHGYLCVEMECEYKLFCRAEEK
;
A
#
# COMPACT_ATOMS: atom_id res chain seq x y z
N ASN A 1 0.15 7.58 -19.64
CA ASN A 1 0.50 8.41 -18.46
C ASN A 1 -0.36 7.93 -17.31
N LEU A 2 0.22 7.34 -16.25
CA LEU A 2 -0.52 6.81 -15.09
C LEU A 2 -0.49 7.84 -13.96
N LYS A 3 -1.65 8.15 -13.40
CA LYS A 3 -1.76 8.97 -12.19
C LYS A 3 -2.25 8.08 -11.05
N VAL A 4 -1.57 8.15 -9.91
CA VAL A 4 -1.99 7.47 -8.67
C VAL A 4 -2.49 8.55 -7.72
N GLY A 5 -3.71 8.37 -7.21
CA GLY A 5 -4.32 9.26 -6.22
C GLY A 5 -4.63 8.50 -4.94
N GLY A 6 -4.72 9.22 -3.82
CA GLY A 6 -5.02 8.65 -2.52
C GLY A 6 -5.07 9.71 -1.43
N LYS A 7 -5.28 9.28 -0.20
CA LYS A 7 -5.25 10.12 1.00
C LYS A 7 -4.31 9.46 2.01
N ILE A 8 -3.43 10.26 2.59
CA ILE A 8 -2.56 9.84 3.68
C ILE A 8 -3.21 10.35 4.98
N ASP A 9 -3.38 9.48 5.98
CA ASP A 9 -4.05 9.85 7.23
C ASP A 9 -3.29 10.92 8.00
N ARG A 10 -1.97 10.72 8.16
CA ARG A 10 -1.10 11.65 8.88
C ARG A 10 0.32 11.65 8.31
N VAL A 11 0.87 12.86 8.21
CA VAL A 11 2.27 13.10 7.86
C VAL A 11 2.89 13.99 8.94
N ASP A 12 3.83 13.42 9.69
CA ASP A 12 4.67 14.18 10.63
C ASP A 12 5.98 14.57 9.93
N HIS A 13 6.47 15.76 10.20
CA HIS A 13 7.72 16.27 9.65
C HIS A 13 8.70 16.59 10.78
N ASN A 14 9.86 15.93 10.78
CA ASN A 14 10.89 16.08 11.81
C ASN A 14 12.23 16.44 11.15
N GLY A 15 12.51 17.74 11.04
CA GLY A 15 13.76 18.24 10.46
C GLY A 15 13.88 17.88 8.98
N ASN A 16 14.77 16.93 8.65
CA ASN A 16 15.04 16.53 7.26
C ASN A 16 14.15 15.39 6.75
N GLY A 17 13.51 14.63 7.64
CA GLY A 17 12.69 13.47 7.29
C GLY A 17 11.21 13.65 7.58
N ILE A 18 10.44 12.68 7.11
CA ILE A 18 9.00 12.59 7.38
C ILE A 18 8.63 11.22 7.96
N HIS A 19 7.56 11.19 8.73
CA HIS A 19 6.95 9.97 9.24
C HIS A 19 5.48 9.94 8.83
N ILE A 20 5.16 9.01 7.93
CA ILE A 20 3.79 8.76 7.49
C ILE A 20 3.17 7.70 8.38
N ILE A 21 1.98 7.98 8.88
CA ILE A 21 1.23 7.09 9.77
C ILE A 21 -0.15 6.85 9.15
N ASP A 22 -0.51 5.58 9.03
CA ASP A 22 -1.83 5.12 8.59
C ASP A 22 -2.51 4.42 9.77
N TYR A 23 -3.75 4.85 10.06
CA TYR A 23 -4.48 4.40 11.23
C TYR A 23 -5.33 3.18 10.88
N LYS A 24 -5.17 2.11 11.65
CA LYS A 24 -5.92 0.86 11.50
C LYS A 24 -6.79 0.62 12.73
N THR A 25 -8.05 0.29 12.48
CA THR A 25 -9.02 -0.14 13.50
C THR A 25 -9.13 -1.66 13.60
N GLY A 26 -8.46 -2.41 12.73
CA GLY A 26 -8.47 -3.87 12.75
C GLY A 26 -7.78 -4.44 13.99
N ALA A 27 -8.32 -5.54 14.52
CA ALA A 27 -7.81 -6.20 15.73
C ALA A 27 -6.45 -6.89 15.54
N ASN A 28 -6.11 -7.26 14.31
CA ASN A 28 -4.94 -8.08 13.98
C ASN A 28 -3.86 -7.25 13.26
N PRO A 29 -2.78 -6.86 13.95
CA PRO A 29 -1.64 -6.23 13.32
C PRO A 29 -0.94 -7.18 12.36
N ILE A 30 -0.56 -6.66 11.20
CA ILE A 30 0.30 -7.42 10.28
C ILE A 30 1.67 -7.65 10.89
N THR A 31 2.34 -8.72 10.47
CA THR A 31 3.72 -9.00 10.84
C THR A 31 4.69 -7.98 10.24
N GLN A 32 5.89 -7.87 10.81
CA GLN A 32 6.94 -7.00 10.27
C GLN A 32 7.27 -7.35 8.81
N LYS A 33 7.34 -8.64 8.47
CA LYS A 33 7.63 -9.12 7.12
C LYS A 33 6.55 -8.67 6.12
N GLU A 34 5.29 -8.74 6.51
CA GLU A 34 4.18 -8.25 5.68
C GLU A 34 4.31 -6.73 5.48
N ALA A 35 4.53 -5.97 6.56
CA ALA A 35 4.73 -4.52 6.48
C ALA A 35 5.91 -4.13 5.58
N ASP A 36 7.01 -4.90 5.58
CA ASP A 36 8.20 -4.65 4.75
C ASP A 36 7.94 -4.87 3.25
N SER A 37 6.92 -5.66 2.91
CA SER A 37 6.49 -5.92 1.53
C SER A 37 5.17 -5.25 1.13
N ASP A 38 4.53 -4.54 2.07
CA ASP A 38 3.22 -3.95 1.86
C ASP A 38 3.23 -2.89 0.74
N LEU A 39 2.33 -3.05 -0.23
CA LEU A 39 2.24 -2.18 -1.40
C LEU A 39 1.60 -0.83 -1.07
N GLN A 40 0.63 -0.77 -0.16
CA GLN A 40 0.02 0.49 0.27
C GLN A 40 1.09 1.43 0.85
N LEU A 41 1.91 0.93 1.77
CA LEU A 41 3.02 1.69 2.36
C LEU A 41 4.07 2.08 1.30
N SER A 42 4.32 1.21 0.32
CA SER A 42 5.21 1.53 -0.80
C SER A 42 4.68 2.67 -1.67
N ILE A 43 3.36 2.75 -1.89
CA ILE A 43 2.71 3.87 -2.60
C ILE A 43 2.89 5.18 -1.82
N TYR A 44 2.74 5.17 -0.49
CA TYR A 44 3.01 6.34 0.34
C TYR A 44 4.48 6.80 0.25
N ALA A 45 5.42 5.86 0.27
CA ALA A 45 6.84 6.20 0.10
C ALA A 45 7.16 6.77 -1.29
N LEU A 46 6.54 6.23 -2.34
CA LEU A 46 6.64 6.77 -3.70
C LEU A 46 6.10 8.20 -3.79
N ALA A 47 4.93 8.45 -3.20
CA ALA A 47 4.35 9.78 -3.11
C ALA A 47 5.29 10.74 -2.37
N ALA A 48 5.80 10.34 -1.21
CA ALA A 48 6.74 11.13 -0.44
C ALA A 48 8.08 11.39 -1.12
N THR A 49 8.50 10.51 -2.02
CA THR A 49 9.73 10.67 -2.80
C THR A 49 9.54 11.58 -4.01
N HIS A 50 8.36 11.55 -4.64
CA HIS A 50 8.16 12.15 -5.97
C HIS A 50 7.26 13.38 -6.02
N ILE A 51 6.43 13.61 -4.99
CA ILE A 51 5.64 14.84 -4.88
C ILE A 51 6.60 15.99 -4.53
N PRO A 52 6.71 17.04 -5.38
CA PRO A 52 7.67 18.12 -5.16
C PRO A 52 7.30 19.07 -4.01
N GLU A 53 6.04 19.11 -3.59
CA GLU A 53 5.52 20.03 -2.58
C GLU A 53 5.92 19.62 -1.15
N TYR A 54 6.12 20.63 -0.27
CA TYR A 54 6.32 20.40 1.16
C TYR A 54 5.10 19.68 1.77
N PRO A 55 5.28 18.68 2.66
CA PRO A 55 6.53 18.24 3.29
C PRO A 55 7.29 17.12 2.55
N PHE A 56 6.89 16.78 1.32
CA PHE A 56 7.43 15.66 0.53
C PHE A 56 8.77 15.99 -0.15
N ASN A 57 9.06 15.37 -1.29
CA ASN A 57 10.34 15.41 -1.99
C ASN A 57 11.51 14.93 -1.11
N ARG A 58 11.34 13.78 -0.46
CA ARG A 58 12.32 13.17 0.45
C ARG A 58 13.06 12.02 -0.21
N LYS A 59 14.28 11.75 0.26
CA LYS A 59 14.96 10.51 -0.12
C LYS A 59 14.30 9.33 0.61
N PRO A 60 14.31 8.11 0.05
CA PRO A 60 13.70 6.95 0.70
C PRO A 60 14.21 6.70 2.12
N GLU A 61 15.50 6.93 2.38
CA GLU A 61 16.12 6.84 3.70
C GLU A 61 15.58 7.84 4.74
N ASP A 62 14.97 8.94 4.31
CA ASP A 62 14.39 9.98 5.16
C ASP A 62 12.87 9.80 5.37
N ILE A 63 12.30 8.69 4.90
CA ILE A 63 10.86 8.40 4.97
C ILE A 63 10.61 7.20 5.89
N LYS A 64 9.95 7.46 7.01
CA LYS A 64 9.45 6.43 7.92
C LYS A 64 7.96 6.17 7.66
N LEU A 65 7.55 4.92 7.69
CA LEU A 65 6.17 4.50 7.45
C LEU A 65 5.69 3.67 8.64
N SER A 66 4.49 3.92 9.13
CA SER A 66 3.91 3.12 10.21
C SER A 66 2.43 2.84 10.01
N LEU A 67 2.03 1.63 10.39
CA LEU A 67 0.65 1.27 10.68
C LEU A 67 0.45 1.37 12.19
N TYR A 68 -0.51 2.19 12.62
CA TYR A 68 -0.89 2.31 14.02
C TYR A 68 -2.22 1.60 14.24
N TYR A 69 -2.24 0.57 15.09
CA TYR A 69 -3.43 -0.19 15.41
C TYR A 69 -4.07 0.31 16.72
N PHE A 70 -5.34 0.70 16.67
CA PHE A 70 -6.05 1.23 17.84
C PHE A 70 -6.58 0.13 18.77
N ASP A 71 -7.08 -0.96 18.21
CA ASP A 71 -7.75 -2.03 18.96
C ASP A 71 -6.72 -2.87 19.76
N THR A 72 -5.57 -3.12 19.14
CA THR A 72 -4.37 -3.65 19.80
C THR A 72 -3.28 -2.57 19.71
N PRO A 73 -2.97 -1.84 20.81
CA PRO A 73 -2.03 -0.71 20.79
C PRO A 73 -0.61 -1.12 20.36
N GLN A 74 -0.41 -1.20 19.05
CA GLN A 74 0.80 -1.65 18.41
C GLN A 74 1.08 -0.78 17.18
N ILE A 75 2.36 -0.46 17.00
CA ILE A 75 2.83 0.28 15.84
C ILE A 75 3.79 -0.63 15.07
N VAL A 76 3.45 -0.94 13.83
CA VAL A 76 4.34 -1.68 12.92
C VAL A 76 4.98 -0.65 12.01
N THR A 77 6.31 -0.58 12.02
CA THR A 77 7.08 0.45 11.32
C THR A 77 7.95 -0.20 10.27
N THR A 78 8.05 0.42 9.11
CA THR A 78 8.91 -0.05 8.02
C THR A 78 9.57 1.12 7.29
N LEU A 79 10.60 0.79 6.52
CA LEU A 79 11.34 1.69 5.64
C LEU A 79 11.31 1.14 4.21
N ARG A 80 11.71 1.95 3.23
CA ARG A 80 11.86 1.49 1.85
C ARG A 80 13.23 1.85 1.31
N THR A 81 13.88 0.87 0.68
CA THR A 81 15.04 1.12 -0.17
C THR A 81 14.59 1.60 -1.54
N LYS A 82 15.50 2.24 -2.28
CA LYS A 82 15.27 2.63 -3.69
C LYS A 82 14.84 1.44 -4.54
N GLU A 83 15.45 0.27 -4.34
CA GLU A 83 15.10 -0.95 -5.07
C GLU A 83 13.66 -1.41 -4.78
N GLN A 84 13.24 -1.39 -3.52
CA GLN A 84 11.86 -1.73 -3.15
C GLN A 84 10.85 -0.78 -3.80
N LEU A 85 11.17 0.53 -3.89
CA LEU A 85 10.32 1.50 -4.58
C LEU A 85 10.24 1.24 -6.09
N GLU A 86 11.35 0.89 -6.74
CA GLU A 86 11.35 0.52 -8.16
C GLU A 86 10.56 -0.78 -8.41
N ASN A 87 10.63 -1.75 -7.51
CA ASN A 87 9.82 -2.96 -7.59
C ASN A 87 8.32 -2.66 -7.39
N ALA A 88 7.97 -1.77 -6.46
CA ALA A 88 6.59 -1.31 -6.30
C ALA A 88 6.06 -0.61 -7.56
N LYS A 89 6.86 0.25 -8.22
CA LYS A 89 6.49 0.85 -9.51
C LYS A 89 6.20 -0.20 -10.59
N LYS A 90 7.04 -1.23 -10.69
CA LYS A 90 6.82 -2.34 -11.63
C LYS A 90 5.51 -3.08 -11.35
N GLN A 91 5.23 -3.39 -10.08
CA GLN A 91 3.97 -4.03 -9.68
C GLN A 91 2.75 -3.15 -10.02
N ILE A 92 2.82 -1.84 -9.77
CA ILE A 92 1.73 -0.91 -10.11
C ILE A 92 1.49 -0.86 -11.63
N LEU A 93 2.55 -0.85 -12.43
CA LEU A 93 2.45 -0.86 -13.90
C LEU A 93 1.89 -2.19 -14.42
N ASP A 94 2.23 -3.31 -13.77
CA ASP A 94 1.67 -4.61 -14.09
C ASP A 94 0.16 -4.67 -13.78
N TYR A 95 -0.26 -4.18 -12.61
CA TYR A 95 -1.69 -4.05 -12.29
C TYR A 95 -2.44 -3.13 -13.26
N LYS A 96 -1.84 -2.00 -13.65
CA LYS A 96 -2.40 -1.13 -14.70
C LYS A 96 -2.65 -1.94 -15.98
N LYS A 97 -1.67 -2.72 -16.43
CA LYS A 97 -1.77 -3.54 -17.65
C LYS A 97 -2.90 -4.57 -17.52
N GLN A 98 -2.95 -5.31 -16.41
CA GLN A 98 -4.01 -6.29 -16.16
C GLN A 98 -5.41 -5.66 -16.17
N ILE A 99 -5.55 -4.46 -15.58
CA ILE A 99 -6.80 -3.69 -15.60
C ILE A 99 -7.17 -3.27 -17.03
N GLU A 100 -6.21 -2.79 -17.82
CA GLU A 100 -6.43 -2.39 -19.22
C GLU A 100 -6.80 -3.58 -20.13
N GLU A 101 -6.24 -4.77 -19.85
CA GLU A 101 -6.58 -6.02 -20.55
C GLU A 101 -7.97 -6.55 -20.19
N SER A 102 -8.55 -6.07 -19.09
CA SER A 102 -9.89 -6.46 -18.61
C SER A 102 -10.07 -7.96 -18.34
N ASP A 103 -8.99 -8.70 -18.06
CA ASP A 103 -9.05 -10.10 -17.65
C ASP A 103 -9.32 -10.21 -16.14
N PHE A 104 -10.56 -9.91 -15.73
CA PHE A 104 -11.02 -9.91 -14.34
C PHE A 104 -11.50 -11.30 -13.87
N LYS A 105 -10.83 -12.37 -14.29
CA LYS A 105 -11.15 -13.72 -13.81
C LYS A 105 -11.00 -13.79 -12.29
N CYS A 106 -11.83 -14.64 -11.68
CA CYS A 106 -11.72 -14.91 -10.25
C CYS A 106 -10.30 -15.37 -9.92
N SER A 107 -9.63 -14.64 -9.01
CA SER A 107 -8.28 -14.99 -8.57
C SER A 107 -8.25 -16.23 -7.69
N HIS A 108 -9.42 -16.67 -7.19
CA HIS A 108 -9.57 -17.74 -6.19
C HIS A 108 -8.70 -17.51 -4.95
N GLY A 109 -8.36 -16.24 -4.66
CA GLY A 109 -7.57 -15.87 -3.49
C GLY A 109 -8.37 -15.90 -2.19
N TYR A 110 -7.68 -15.59 -1.09
CA TYR A 110 -8.28 -15.55 0.25
C TYR A 110 -9.56 -14.71 0.32
N LEU A 111 -9.60 -13.56 -0.37
CA LEU A 111 -10.78 -12.70 -0.43
C LEU A 111 -12.00 -13.36 -1.12
N CYS A 112 -11.77 -14.29 -2.05
CA CYS A 112 -12.84 -14.98 -2.77
C CYS A 112 -13.34 -16.23 -2.04
N VAL A 113 -12.44 -16.90 -1.29
CA VAL A 113 -12.71 -18.21 -0.67
C VAL A 113 -13.10 -18.08 0.79
N GLU A 114 -12.38 -17.27 1.56
CA GLU A 114 -12.47 -17.21 3.02
C GLU A 114 -13.13 -15.93 3.54
N MET A 115 -13.04 -14.83 2.80
CA MET A 115 -13.81 -13.61 3.09
C MET A 115 -15.06 -13.51 2.22
N GLU A 116 -16.09 -12.83 2.74
CA GLU A 116 -17.30 -12.55 1.97
C GLU A 116 -17.04 -11.44 0.95
N CYS A 117 -16.56 -11.83 -0.24
CA CYS A 117 -16.42 -10.90 -1.36
C CYS A 117 -17.79 -10.34 -1.76
N GLU A 118 -17.99 -9.04 -1.59
CA GLU A 118 -19.24 -8.34 -1.92
C GLU A 118 -19.61 -8.46 -3.41
N TYR A 119 -18.62 -8.72 -4.27
CA TYR A 119 -18.81 -8.91 -5.71
C TYR A 119 -19.06 -10.36 -6.11
N LYS A 120 -19.21 -11.30 -5.16
CA LYS A 120 -19.38 -12.74 -5.44
C LYS A 120 -20.52 -13.03 -6.43
N LEU A 121 -21.63 -12.29 -6.37
CA LEU A 121 -22.76 -12.42 -7.30
C LEU A 121 -22.42 -11.99 -8.75
N PHE A 122 -21.46 -11.09 -8.92
CA PHE A 122 -21.00 -10.61 -10.23
C PHE A 122 -19.74 -11.33 -10.71
N CYS A 123 -19.07 -12.03 -9.80
CA CYS A 123 -17.86 -12.79 -10.06
C CYS A 123 -18.26 -14.12 -10.70
N ARG A 124 -17.83 -14.35 -11.94
CA ARG A 124 -18.07 -15.60 -12.67
C ARG A 124 -17.12 -16.70 -12.21
N ALA A 125 -17.01 -16.92 -10.90
CA ALA A 125 -16.07 -17.86 -10.29
C ALA A 125 -16.33 -19.32 -10.71
N GLU A 126 -17.51 -19.62 -11.24
CA GLU A 126 -17.91 -20.97 -11.69
C GLU A 126 -17.70 -21.20 -13.19
N GLU A 127 -17.37 -20.17 -13.98
CA GLU A 127 -17.04 -20.33 -15.41
C GLU A 127 -15.62 -20.89 -15.54
N LYS A 128 -15.53 -22.21 -15.78
CA LYS A 128 -14.29 -22.93 -16.11
C LYS A 128 -13.73 -22.56 -17.48
#